data_AF-A0A4S8ZDS5-F1
#
_entry.id   AF-A0A4S8ZDS5-F1
#
_cell.length_a   1.000
_cell.length_b   1.000
_cell.length_c   1.000
_cell.angle_alpha   90.00
_cell.angle_beta   90.00
_cell.angle_gamma   90.00
#
_symmetry.space_group_name_H-M   'P 1'
#
loop_
_entity.id
_entity.type
_entity.pdbx_description
1 polymer ?
#
loop_
_entity_poly.entity_id
_entity_poly.type
_entity_poly.pdbx_seq_one_letter_code
_entity_poly.pdbx_strand_id
1 'polypeptide(L)'
;METWTSEQREFIKSNKVISKRQLTPSELLFDPSKILLPNERLKNEHAALCYVRENTTIPVPQIISFGYEEDSPKLVTGFIEGKLLEDFDDEQRHDVLRVVNEQMKRHIIPELHKLQRETTGSIDGSLPVIPPNPVMYATKPSSWRHITTKGPAFVFCHNDLSGHNIILNPETYEIVGIVDWEYAGFFPHWFERELWKKRYTEREEEEERTFVKSAEEFFRDGV
;
A
#
# COMPACT_ATOMS: atom_id res chain seq x y z
N MET A 1 22.23 -13.29 5.77
CA MET A 1 21.12 -13.36 4.80
C MET A 1 19.96 -13.98 5.54
N GLU A 2 18.83 -13.30 5.55
CA GLU A 2 17.60 -13.75 6.20
C GLU A 2 16.54 -13.95 5.11
N THR A 3 15.87 -15.09 5.13
CA THR A 3 14.84 -15.45 4.14
C THR A 3 13.59 -15.85 4.88
N TRP A 4 12.44 -15.32 4.47
CA TRP A 4 11.14 -15.71 5.00
C TRP A 4 10.09 -15.62 3.89
N THR A 5 8.97 -16.29 4.10
CA THR A 5 7.84 -16.27 3.17
C THR A 5 6.60 -15.78 3.89
N SER A 6 5.82 -14.92 3.25
CA SER A 6 4.41 -14.76 3.60
C SER A 6 3.58 -15.82 2.86
N GLU A 7 2.26 -15.75 2.98
CA GLU A 7 1.35 -16.61 2.23
C GLU A 7 1.52 -16.50 0.69
N GLN A 8 2.00 -15.35 0.20
CA GLN A 8 2.00 -15.04 -1.24
C GLN A 8 3.34 -14.54 -1.79
N ARG A 9 4.32 -14.27 -0.93
CA ARG A 9 5.59 -13.65 -1.32
C ARG A 9 6.76 -14.32 -0.62
N GLU A 10 7.87 -14.41 -1.33
CA GLU A 10 9.17 -14.67 -0.74
C GLU A 10 9.89 -13.33 -0.47
N PHE A 11 10.55 -13.27 0.67
CA PHE A 11 11.37 -12.14 1.07
C PHE A 11 12.79 -12.58 1.40
N ILE A 12 13.76 -11.82 0.92
CA ILE A 12 15.17 -12.02 1.24
C ILE A 12 15.76 -10.69 1.68
N LYS A 13 16.30 -10.63 2.90
CA LYS A 13 17.07 -9.50 3.43
C LYS A 13 18.55 -9.84 3.44
N SER A 14 19.35 -9.03 2.75
CA SER A 14 20.81 -9.16 2.71
C SER A 14 21.45 -7.80 2.46
N ASN A 15 22.54 -7.47 3.16
CA ASN A 15 23.34 -6.25 2.91
C ASN A 15 22.52 -4.95 2.77
N LYS A 16 21.56 -4.71 3.67
CA LYS A 16 20.64 -3.54 3.63
C LYS A 16 19.79 -3.46 2.36
N VAL A 17 19.46 -4.61 1.78
CA VAL A 17 18.54 -4.75 0.65
C VAL A 17 17.43 -5.72 1.06
N ILE A 18 16.21 -5.42 0.62
CA ILE A 18 15.06 -6.32 0.68
C ILE A 18 14.70 -6.71 -0.74
N SER A 19 14.63 -8.01 -1.01
CA SER A 19 14.00 -8.57 -2.21
C SER A 19 12.62 -9.09 -1.84
N LYS A 20 11.60 -8.69 -2.58
CA LYS A 20 10.22 -9.18 -2.51
C LYS A 20 9.88 -9.84 -3.85
N ARG A 21 9.57 -11.14 -3.85
CA ARG A 21 9.22 -11.91 -5.04
C ARG A 21 7.82 -12.51 -4.90
N GLN A 22 7.07 -12.52 -5.98
CA GLN A 22 5.83 -13.29 -6.07
C GLN A 22 6.11 -14.80 -6.04
N LEU A 23 5.43 -15.54 -5.18
CA LEU A 23 5.46 -17.02 -5.25
C LEU A 23 4.72 -17.51 -6.49
N THR A 24 5.30 -18.48 -7.20
CA THR A 24 4.67 -19.17 -8.34
C THR A 24 3.48 -20.02 -7.87
N PRO A 25 2.56 -20.40 -8.78
CA PRO A 25 1.44 -21.28 -8.43
C PRO A 25 1.85 -22.60 -7.75
N SER A 26 3.01 -23.15 -8.09
CA SER A 26 3.55 -24.38 -7.50
C SER A 26 4.16 -24.18 -6.11
N GLU A 27 4.53 -22.96 -5.74
CA GLU A 27 5.09 -22.62 -4.42
C GLU A 27 4.03 -22.28 -3.38
N LEU A 28 2.80 -21.96 -3.82
CA LEU A 28 1.70 -21.60 -2.93
C LEU A 28 1.19 -22.82 -2.14
N LEU A 29 0.91 -22.60 -0.85
CA LEU A 29 0.36 -23.62 0.06
C LEU A 29 -1.16 -23.76 -0.03
N PHE A 30 -1.80 -23.02 -0.93
CA PHE A 30 -3.24 -23.01 -1.14
C PHE A 30 -3.56 -22.75 -2.62
N ASP A 31 -4.84 -22.92 -2.96
CA ASP A 31 -5.35 -22.75 -4.32
C ASP A 31 -4.97 -21.38 -4.91
N PRO A 32 -4.11 -21.33 -5.96
CA PRO A 32 -3.67 -20.09 -6.59
C PRO A 32 -4.82 -19.24 -7.14
N SER A 33 -5.96 -19.85 -7.50
CA SER A 33 -7.12 -19.13 -8.01
C SER A 33 -7.78 -18.20 -6.98
N LYS A 34 -7.44 -18.37 -5.69
CA LYS A 34 -7.91 -17.49 -4.61
C LYS A 34 -7.12 -16.19 -4.51
N ILE A 35 -5.94 -16.09 -5.12
CA ILE A 35 -5.14 -14.86 -5.07
C ILE A 35 -5.54 -13.95 -6.23
N LEU A 36 -5.95 -12.74 -5.88
CA LEU A 36 -6.36 -11.75 -6.86
C LEU A 36 -5.16 -10.85 -7.20
N LEU A 37 -4.91 -10.72 -8.51
CA LEU A 37 -3.93 -9.80 -9.09
C LEU A 37 -2.52 -9.90 -8.47
N PRO A 38 -1.95 -11.12 -8.24
CA PRO A 38 -0.69 -11.28 -7.53
C PRO A 38 0.47 -10.54 -8.20
N ASN A 39 0.62 -10.73 -9.51
CA ASN A 39 1.69 -10.12 -10.29
C ASN A 39 1.46 -8.62 -10.47
N GLU A 40 0.20 -8.23 -10.73
CA GLU A 40 -0.20 -6.86 -10.97
C GLU A 40 0.01 -6.00 -9.72
N ARG A 41 -0.27 -6.52 -8.52
CA ARG A 41 0.01 -5.83 -7.24
C ARG A 41 1.50 -5.53 -7.07
N LEU A 42 2.38 -6.50 -7.34
CA LEU A 42 3.82 -6.25 -7.20
C LEU A 42 4.38 -5.30 -8.29
N LYS A 43 3.83 -5.36 -9.51
CA LYS A 43 4.12 -4.36 -10.56
C LYS A 43 3.63 -2.97 -10.15
N ASN A 44 2.45 -2.90 -9.54
CA ASN A 44 1.85 -1.66 -9.06
C ASN A 44 2.68 -1.04 -7.94
N GLU A 45 3.21 -1.86 -7.01
CA GLU A 45 4.15 -1.40 -5.97
C GLU A 45 5.38 -0.73 -6.60
N HIS A 46 6.01 -1.35 -7.59
CA HIS A 46 7.13 -0.75 -8.30
C HIS A 46 6.75 0.59 -8.95
N ALA A 47 5.64 0.63 -9.71
CA ALA A 47 5.17 1.84 -10.37
C ALA A 47 4.85 2.96 -9.37
N ALA A 48 4.21 2.63 -8.24
CA ALA A 48 3.90 3.55 -7.16
C ALA A 48 5.18 4.11 -6.50
N LEU A 49 6.16 3.27 -6.21
CA LEU A 49 7.44 3.71 -5.64
C LEU A 49 8.20 4.67 -6.57
N CYS A 50 8.18 4.43 -7.89
CA CYS A 50 8.73 5.37 -8.87
C CYS A 50 7.98 6.70 -8.81
N TYR A 51 6.65 6.64 -8.89
CA TYR A 51 5.79 7.81 -8.96
C TYR A 51 5.89 8.70 -7.71
N VAL A 52 5.85 8.10 -6.51
CA VAL A 52 5.95 8.82 -5.24
C VAL A 52 7.31 9.51 -5.12
N ARG A 53 8.40 8.81 -5.47
CA ARG A 53 9.75 9.37 -5.42
C ARG A 53 9.93 10.55 -6.36
N GLU A 54 9.34 10.49 -7.55
CA GLU A 54 9.48 11.55 -8.56
C GLU A 54 8.63 12.79 -8.24
N ASN A 55 7.53 12.63 -7.51
CA ASN A 55 6.50 13.68 -7.36
C ASN A 55 6.30 14.19 -5.92
N THR A 56 6.96 13.58 -4.94
CA THR A 56 6.79 13.93 -3.52
C THR A 56 8.11 13.95 -2.76
N THR A 57 8.09 14.44 -1.52
CA THR A 57 9.19 14.28 -0.56
C THR A 57 8.95 13.14 0.43
N ILE A 58 7.90 12.33 0.22
CA ILE A 58 7.57 11.20 1.09
C ILE A 58 8.72 10.19 1.06
N PRO A 59 9.24 9.78 2.23
CA PRO A 59 10.34 8.82 2.27
C PRO A 59 9.82 7.43 1.88
N VAL A 60 10.35 6.89 0.78
CA VAL A 60 10.02 5.55 0.26
C VAL A 60 11.30 4.75 -0.04
N PRO A 61 11.26 3.41 0.01
CA PRO A 61 12.44 2.56 -0.22
C PRO A 61 13.11 2.85 -1.56
N GLN A 62 14.44 3.00 -1.56
CA GLN A 62 15.21 3.16 -2.80
C GLN A 62 14.99 1.94 -3.70
N ILE A 63 14.56 2.17 -4.94
CA ILE A 63 14.44 1.08 -5.91
C ILE A 63 15.83 0.74 -6.41
N ILE A 64 16.22 -0.53 -6.30
CA ILE A 64 17.51 -1.05 -6.78
C ILE A 64 17.31 -1.74 -8.13
N SER A 65 16.30 -2.61 -8.20
CA SER A 65 15.90 -3.24 -9.45
C SER A 65 14.46 -3.74 -9.38
N PHE A 66 13.85 -3.84 -10.55
CA PHE A 66 12.60 -4.55 -10.76
C PHE A 66 12.74 -5.41 -12.01
N GLY A 67 12.28 -6.65 -11.93
CA GLY A 67 12.40 -7.60 -13.03
C GLY A 67 11.66 -8.88 -12.73
N TYR A 68 12.06 -9.93 -13.43
CA TYR A 68 11.47 -11.25 -13.31
C TYR A 68 12.53 -12.26 -12.90
N GLU A 69 12.15 -13.15 -11.99
CA GLU A 69 12.87 -14.38 -11.72
C GLU A 69 11.99 -15.51 -12.24
N GLU A 70 12.45 -16.17 -13.30
CA GLU A 70 11.62 -17.02 -14.16
C GLU A 70 10.41 -16.21 -14.68
N ASP A 71 9.20 -16.56 -14.28
CA ASP A 71 7.95 -15.86 -14.63
C ASP A 71 7.36 -15.05 -13.46
N SER A 72 8.06 -14.97 -12.32
CA SER A 72 7.59 -14.26 -11.13
C SER A 72 8.19 -12.87 -11.03
N PRO A 73 7.36 -11.80 -10.90
CA PRO A 73 7.88 -10.47 -10.66
C PRO A 73 8.65 -10.43 -9.33
N LYS A 74 9.74 -9.66 -9.35
CA LYS A 74 10.67 -9.49 -8.23
C LYS A 74 11.05 -8.02 -8.13
N LEU A 75 10.80 -7.45 -6.97
CA LEU A 75 11.13 -6.07 -6.63
C LEU A 75 12.24 -6.08 -5.57
N VAL A 76 13.33 -5.36 -5.85
CA VAL A 76 14.47 -5.22 -4.94
C VAL A 76 14.61 -3.77 -4.53
N THR A 77 14.57 -3.52 -3.22
CA THR A 77 14.63 -2.18 -2.63
C THR A 77 15.69 -2.07 -1.54
N GLY A 78 16.11 -0.84 -1.24
CA GLY A 78 16.93 -0.55 -0.08
C GLY A 78 16.15 -0.78 1.22
N PHE A 79 16.80 -1.42 2.18
CA PHE A 79 16.28 -1.56 3.55
C PHE A 79 16.28 -0.19 4.24
N ILE A 80 15.15 0.17 4.84
CA ILE A 80 15.02 1.39 5.65
C ILE A 80 15.27 1.02 7.11
N GLU A 81 16.30 1.63 7.70
CA GLU A 81 16.60 1.47 9.13
C GLU A 81 15.55 2.22 9.97
N GLY A 82 14.97 1.55 10.95
CA GLY A 82 13.98 2.13 11.84
C GLY A 82 13.14 1.06 12.54
N LYS A 83 12.11 1.52 13.26
CA LYS A 83 11.15 0.67 13.97
C LYS A 83 9.76 0.88 13.38
N LEU A 84 9.02 -0.20 13.12
CA LEU A 84 7.63 -0.06 12.62
C LEU A 84 6.77 0.61 13.69
N LEU A 85 5.82 1.44 13.25
CA LEU A 85 4.82 2.05 14.14
C LEU A 85 4.06 0.97 14.93
N GLU A 86 3.82 -0.19 14.32
CA GLU A 86 3.13 -1.29 15.00
C GLU A 86 3.96 -1.92 16.13
N ASP A 87 5.29 -1.83 16.09
CA ASP A 87 6.17 -2.49 17.06
C ASP A 87 6.42 -1.65 18.34
N PHE A 88 5.89 -0.42 18.40
CA PHE A 88 5.92 0.36 19.65
C PHE A 88 4.93 -0.21 20.65
N ASP A 89 5.35 -0.33 21.91
CA ASP A 89 4.49 -0.81 22.99
C ASP A 89 3.39 0.22 23.33
N ASP A 90 2.41 -0.21 24.10
CA ASP A 90 1.23 0.61 24.40
C ASP A 90 1.55 1.80 25.30
N GLU A 91 2.63 1.74 26.11
CA GLU A 91 3.09 2.84 26.94
C GLU A 91 3.62 4.00 26.07
N GLN A 92 4.41 3.67 25.05
CA GLN A 92 4.96 4.66 24.10
C GLN A 92 3.95 5.11 23.05
N ARG A 93 2.97 4.26 22.70
CA ARG A 93 2.11 4.44 21.52
C ARG A 93 1.38 5.78 21.50
N HIS A 94 0.96 6.31 22.64
CA HIS A 94 0.28 7.60 22.71
C HIS A 94 1.16 8.76 22.20
N ASP A 95 2.42 8.81 22.66
CA ASP A 95 3.37 9.85 22.28
C ASP A 95 3.82 9.69 20.83
N VAL A 96 4.07 8.46 20.41
CA VAL A 96 4.43 8.11 19.02
C VAL A 96 3.32 8.56 18.07
N LEU A 97 2.06 8.18 18.35
CA LEU A 97 0.92 8.55 17.52
C LEU A 97 0.71 10.06 17.46
N ARG A 98 1.00 10.81 18.53
CA ARG A 98 0.96 12.27 18.48
C ARG A 98 1.92 12.82 17.42
N VAL A 99 3.17 12.37 17.42
CA VAL A 99 4.20 12.83 16.47
C VAL A 99 3.90 12.36 15.05
N VAL A 100 3.47 11.11 14.87
CA VAL A 100 3.09 10.56 13.56
C VAL A 100 1.88 11.28 12.99
N ASN A 101 0.84 11.56 13.79
CA ASN A 101 -0.35 12.27 13.32
C ASN A 101 -0.02 13.67 12.81
N GLU A 102 0.89 14.39 13.46
CA GLU A 102 1.31 15.71 13.00
C GLU A 102 2.05 15.63 11.66
N GLN A 103 2.94 14.64 11.47
CA GLN A 103 3.63 14.43 10.20
C GLN A 103 2.68 13.99 9.07
N MET A 104 1.72 13.10 9.37
CA MET A 104 0.70 12.68 8.42
C MET A 104 -0.12 13.86 7.92
N LYS A 105 -0.59 14.72 8.83
CA LYS A 105 -1.42 15.88 8.49
C LYS A 105 -0.65 16.99 7.77
N ARG A 106 0.61 17.22 8.14
CA ARG A 106 1.40 18.33 7.60
C ARG A 106 2.11 17.99 6.30
N HIS A 107 2.48 16.72 6.10
CA HIS A 107 3.37 16.32 5.02
C HIS A 107 2.78 15.19 4.18
N ILE A 108 2.54 14.02 4.77
CA ILE A 108 2.21 12.81 3.98
C ILE A 108 0.89 12.95 3.23
N ILE A 109 -0.22 13.22 3.94
CA ILE A 109 -1.55 13.28 3.31
C ILE A 109 -1.66 14.44 2.30
N PRO A 110 -1.21 15.67 2.59
CA PRO A 110 -1.21 16.74 1.59
C PRO A 110 -0.38 16.41 0.33
N GLU A 111 0.77 15.76 0.49
CA GLU A 111 1.62 15.37 -0.64
C GLU A 111 1.06 14.24 -1.49
N LEU A 112 0.28 13.34 -0.89
CA LEU A 112 -0.50 12.36 -1.64
C LEU A 112 -1.68 13.04 -2.36
N HIS A 113 -2.44 13.87 -1.65
CA HIS A 113 -3.67 14.46 -2.16
C HIS A 113 -3.48 15.59 -3.17
N LYS A 114 -2.28 16.18 -3.25
CA LYS A 114 -1.93 17.11 -4.34
C LYS A 114 -1.78 16.39 -5.69
N LEU A 115 -1.50 15.08 -5.68
CA LEU A 115 -1.40 14.29 -6.90
C LEU A 115 -2.80 13.86 -7.32
N GLN A 116 -3.28 14.40 -8.44
CA GLN A 116 -4.67 14.24 -8.86
C GLN A 116 -4.81 13.77 -10.30
N ARG A 117 -5.86 12.99 -10.56
CA ARG A 117 -6.25 12.55 -11.91
C ARG A 117 -7.77 12.55 -12.08
N GLU A 118 -8.17 12.57 -13.35
CA GLU A 118 -9.58 12.46 -13.78
C GLU A 118 -10.09 11.03 -13.77
N THR A 119 -9.19 10.04 -13.78
CA THR A 119 -9.51 8.60 -13.89
C THR A 119 -8.96 7.82 -12.71
N THR A 120 -9.76 6.88 -12.18
CA THR A 120 -9.33 5.96 -11.11
C THR A 120 -8.37 4.87 -11.58
N GLY A 121 -7.66 4.26 -10.63
CA GLY A 121 -6.89 3.04 -10.83
C GLY A 121 -5.38 3.22 -10.66
N SER A 122 -4.64 2.22 -11.14
CA SER A 122 -3.19 2.17 -11.02
C SER A 122 -2.47 3.32 -11.73
N ILE A 123 -1.23 3.57 -11.32
CA ILE A 123 -0.37 4.59 -11.93
C ILE A 123 -0.11 4.25 -13.40
N ASP A 124 0.29 2.99 -13.62
CA ASP A 124 0.48 2.39 -14.94
C ASP A 124 -0.89 2.03 -15.53
N GLY A 125 -1.26 2.74 -16.60
CA GLY A 125 -2.54 2.54 -17.28
C GLY A 125 -2.69 1.20 -18.00
N SER A 126 -1.63 0.39 -18.07
CA SER A 126 -1.71 -0.99 -18.55
C SER A 126 -2.13 -1.98 -17.46
N LEU A 127 -2.06 -1.59 -16.18
CA LEU A 127 -2.52 -2.39 -15.06
C LEU A 127 -4.03 -2.22 -14.83
N PRO A 128 -4.73 -3.27 -14.35
CA PRO A 128 -6.12 -3.14 -13.94
C PRO A 128 -6.27 -2.22 -12.73
N VAL A 129 -7.51 -1.87 -12.37
CA VAL A 129 -7.78 -1.26 -11.07
C VAL A 129 -7.48 -2.28 -9.97
N ILE A 130 -6.60 -1.90 -9.06
CA ILE A 130 -6.25 -2.66 -7.85
C ILE A 130 -6.86 -1.91 -6.66
N PRO A 131 -8.07 -2.27 -6.18
CA PRO A 131 -8.63 -1.63 -5.01
C PRO A 131 -7.96 -2.13 -3.71
N PRO A 132 -8.19 -1.47 -2.56
CA PRO A 132 -7.66 -1.92 -1.27
C PRO A 132 -8.05 -3.37 -0.95
N ASN A 133 -7.20 -4.06 -0.16
CA ASN A 133 -7.36 -5.48 0.17
C ASN A 133 -8.78 -5.88 0.62
N PRO A 134 -9.44 -5.19 1.59
CA PRO A 134 -10.79 -5.58 2.02
C PRO A 134 -11.82 -5.51 0.89
N VAL A 135 -11.68 -4.54 -0.01
CA VAL A 135 -12.56 -4.38 -1.17
C VAL A 135 -12.31 -5.50 -2.17
N MET A 136 -11.04 -5.83 -2.43
CA MET A 136 -10.66 -6.89 -3.38
C MET A 136 -11.28 -8.24 -3.04
N TYR A 137 -11.26 -8.63 -1.77
CA TYR A 137 -11.73 -9.95 -1.36
C TYR A 137 -13.22 -9.99 -1.00
N ALA A 138 -13.84 -8.84 -0.71
CA ALA A 138 -15.28 -8.76 -0.48
C ALA A 138 -16.11 -8.62 -1.78
N THR A 139 -15.51 -8.13 -2.86
CA THR A 139 -16.20 -7.83 -4.12
C THR A 139 -15.60 -8.60 -5.29
N LYS A 140 -16.27 -8.61 -6.45
CA LYS A 140 -15.80 -9.36 -7.63
C LYS A 140 -15.00 -8.46 -8.58
N PRO A 141 -13.99 -9.00 -9.31
CA PRO A 141 -13.18 -8.20 -10.24
C PRO A 141 -13.98 -7.44 -11.32
N SER A 142 -15.13 -7.96 -11.74
CA SER A 142 -16.04 -7.28 -12.68
C SER A 142 -16.58 -5.95 -12.15
N SER A 143 -16.48 -5.70 -10.85
CA SER A 143 -16.90 -4.45 -10.22
C SER A 143 -15.83 -3.36 -10.38
N TRP A 144 -14.54 -3.67 -10.51
CA TRP A 144 -13.45 -2.67 -10.42
C TRP A 144 -13.12 -2.03 -11.76
N ARG A 145 -14.08 -1.30 -12.32
CA ARG A 145 -13.87 -0.53 -13.55
C ARG A 145 -13.14 0.78 -13.29
N HIS A 146 -12.38 1.24 -14.29
CA HIS A 146 -11.91 2.62 -14.31
C HIS A 146 -13.12 3.57 -14.41
N ILE A 147 -13.14 4.57 -13.54
CA ILE A 147 -14.16 5.62 -13.52
C ILE A 147 -13.45 6.90 -13.94
N THR A 148 -14.00 7.62 -14.91
CA THR A 148 -13.45 8.89 -15.40
C THR A 148 -14.46 10.00 -15.19
N THR A 149 -13.97 11.15 -14.74
CA THR A 149 -14.75 12.34 -14.42
C THR A 149 -14.35 13.51 -15.34
N LYS A 150 -15.12 14.61 -15.32
CA LYS A 150 -14.85 15.79 -16.17
C LYS A 150 -13.69 16.66 -15.70
N GLY A 151 -13.09 16.35 -14.55
CA GLY A 151 -11.98 17.09 -13.95
C GLY A 151 -11.34 16.27 -12.85
N PRO A 152 -10.25 16.73 -12.20
CA PRO A 152 -9.53 15.94 -11.21
C PRO A 152 -10.40 15.68 -9.98
N ALA A 153 -10.87 14.44 -9.83
CA ALA A 153 -11.71 14.00 -8.72
C ALA A 153 -11.03 12.92 -7.86
N PHE A 154 -9.93 12.35 -8.34
CA PHE A 154 -9.23 11.26 -7.68
C PHE A 154 -7.85 11.71 -7.25
N VAL A 155 -7.52 11.41 -6.00
CA VAL A 155 -6.23 11.69 -5.38
C VAL A 155 -5.40 10.41 -5.35
N PHE A 156 -4.09 10.56 -5.26
CA PHE A 156 -3.23 9.41 -5.04
C PHE A 156 -3.40 8.88 -3.61
N CYS A 157 -3.74 7.60 -3.48
CA CYS A 157 -3.87 6.90 -2.21
C CYS A 157 -2.87 5.74 -2.15
N HIS A 158 -2.30 5.48 -0.98
CA HIS A 158 -1.57 4.29 -0.61
C HIS A 158 -2.49 3.09 -0.34
N ASN A 159 -3.70 3.34 0.20
CA ASN A 159 -4.77 2.34 0.48
C ASN A 159 -4.48 1.28 1.57
N ASP A 160 -3.26 1.25 2.11
CA ASP A 160 -2.90 0.47 3.29
C ASP A 160 -1.91 1.20 4.24
N LEU A 161 -2.18 2.45 4.62
CA LEU A 161 -1.34 3.21 5.58
C LEU A 161 -1.50 2.72 7.03
N SER A 162 -1.20 1.44 7.26
CA SER A 162 -1.22 0.82 8.57
C SER A 162 0.11 1.00 9.33
N GLY A 163 0.11 0.70 10.63
CA GLY A 163 1.32 0.71 11.44
C GLY A 163 2.40 -0.27 10.98
N HIS A 164 2.04 -1.31 10.21
CA HIS A 164 2.99 -2.27 9.62
C HIS A 164 3.74 -1.71 8.41
N ASN A 165 3.26 -0.59 7.84
CA ASN A 165 3.80 0.01 6.62
C ASN A 165 4.49 1.35 6.87
N ILE A 166 4.57 1.79 8.13
CA ILE A 166 5.18 3.06 8.55
C ILE A 166 6.40 2.76 9.41
N ILE A 167 7.57 3.16 8.93
CA ILE A 167 8.86 3.00 9.60
C ILE A 167 9.26 4.34 10.23
N LEU A 168 9.58 4.30 11.51
CA LEU A 168 9.92 5.46 12.32
C LEU A 168 11.38 5.41 12.78
N ASN A 169 11.99 6.58 12.93
CA ASN A 169 13.16 6.73 13.77
C ASN A 169 12.74 6.47 15.24
N PRO A 170 13.34 5.49 15.94
CA PRO A 170 12.91 5.12 17.30
C PRO A 170 13.20 6.16 18.37
N GLU A 171 14.09 7.13 18.10
CA GLU A 171 14.45 8.19 19.04
C GLU A 171 13.60 9.46 18.83
N THR A 172 13.29 9.79 17.57
CA THR A 172 12.59 11.05 17.22
C THR A 172 11.12 10.85 16.83
N TYR A 173 10.71 9.63 16.52
CA TYR A 173 9.42 9.26 15.93
C TYR A 173 9.15 9.91 14.55
N GLU A 174 10.19 10.40 13.90
CA GLU A 174 10.12 10.88 12.52
C GLU A 174 9.81 9.70 11.58
N ILE A 175 8.91 9.91 10.62
CA ILE A 175 8.62 8.95 9.55
C ILE A 175 9.84 8.93 8.63
N VAL A 176 10.57 7.81 8.62
CA VAL A 176 11.76 7.60 7.79
C VAL A 176 11.49 6.67 6.61
N GLY A 177 10.29 6.08 6.54
CA GLY A 177 9.88 5.25 5.42
C GLY A 177 8.40 4.90 5.45
N ILE A 178 7.78 4.91 4.27
CA ILE A 178 6.48 4.29 3.99
C ILE A 178 6.69 3.20 2.95
N VAL A 179 6.22 1.98 3.23
CA VAL A 179 6.45 0.78 2.43
C VAL A 179 5.14 0.08 2.06
N ASP A 180 5.23 -0.93 1.19
CA ASP A 180 4.09 -1.75 0.75
C ASP A 180 3.01 -0.99 -0.03
N TRP A 181 3.43 -0.38 -1.14
CA TRP A 181 2.60 0.44 -2.03
C TRP A 181 1.79 -0.40 -3.05
N GLU A 182 1.60 -1.69 -2.82
CA GLU A 182 1.04 -2.60 -3.84
C GLU A 182 -0.43 -2.32 -4.17
N TYR A 183 -1.15 -1.65 -3.26
CA TYR A 183 -2.54 -1.20 -3.43
C TYR A 183 -2.66 0.27 -3.83
N ALA A 184 -1.54 0.96 -4.07
CA ALA A 184 -1.57 2.39 -4.32
C ALA A 184 -2.18 2.74 -5.69
N GLY A 185 -2.86 3.87 -5.80
CA GLY A 185 -3.49 4.32 -7.04
C GLY A 185 -4.36 5.56 -6.86
N PHE A 186 -5.06 5.96 -7.90
CA PHE A 186 -5.94 7.13 -7.89
C PHE A 186 -7.36 6.73 -7.51
N PHE A 187 -7.86 7.26 -6.39
CA PHE A 187 -9.18 6.97 -5.84
C PHE A 187 -9.81 8.23 -5.23
N PRO A 188 -11.12 8.24 -4.91
CA PRO A 188 -11.68 9.28 -4.06
C PRO A 188 -10.91 9.40 -2.74
N HIS A 189 -10.74 10.62 -2.22
CA HIS A 189 -9.90 10.86 -1.02
C HIS A 189 -10.30 10.02 0.21
N TRP A 190 -11.56 9.61 0.32
CA TRP A 190 -12.04 8.78 1.41
C TRP A 190 -11.56 7.31 1.34
N PHE A 191 -10.93 6.89 0.23
CA PHE A 191 -10.22 5.61 0.16
C PHE A 191 -8.96 5.59 1.03
N GLU A 192 -8.30 6.75 1.23
CA GLU A 192 -7.16 6.85 2.12
C GLU A 192 -7.62 6.90 3.58
N ARG A 193 -7.86 5.71 4.14
CA ARG A 193 -8.26 5.55 5.53
C ARG A 193 -7.09 5.86 6.47
N GLU A 194 -7.39 6.45 7.62
CA GLU A 194 -6.39 6.76 8.66
C GLU A 194 -6.00 5.51 9.49
N LEU A 195 -5.56 4.46 8.80
CA LEU A 195 -5.32 3.11 9.32
C LEU A 195 -4.20 3.04 10.37
N TRP A 196 -3.35 4.06 10.46
CA TRP A 196 -2.26 4.16 11.43
C TRP A 196 -2.74 4.53 12.84
N LYS A 197 -3.98 5.02 12.99
CA LYS A 197 -4.50 5.50 14.29
C LYS A 197 -4.85 4.39 15.27
N LYS A 198 -5.14 3.19 14.77
CA LYS A 198 -5.55 2.01 15.56
C LYS A 198 -4.68 0.82 15.14
N ARG A 199 -4.34 -0.06 16.09
CA ARG A 199 -3.74 -1.36 15.74
C ARG A 199 -4.70 -2.16 14.87
N TYR A 200 -4.18 -3.11 14.11
CA TYR A 200 -5.03 -4.00 13.32
C TYR A 200 -6.09 -4.72 14.19
N THR A 201 -5.69 -5.18 15.37
CA THR A 201 -6.56 -5.88 16.33
C THR A 201 -7.63 -5.00 16.98
N GLU A 202 -7.49 -3.67 16.88
CA GLU A 202 -8.42 -2.68 17.45
C GLU A 202 -9.38 -2.12 16.40
N ARG A 203 -9.24 -2.56 15.13
CA ARG A 203 -10.11 -2.09 14.05
C ARG A 203 -11.50 -2.69 14.21
N GLU A 204 -12.50 -1.84 14.05
CA GLU A 204 -13.89 -2.23 14.16
C GLU A 204 -14.35 -2.85 12.85
N GLU A 205 -14.88 -4.07 12.90
CA GLU A 205 -15.39 -4.75 11.70
C GLU A 205 -16.48 -3.94 10.99
N GLU A 206 -17.27 -3.16 11.74
CA GLU A 206 -18.33 -2.33 11.17
C GLU A 206 -17.78 -1.18 10.32
N GLU A 207 -16.66 -0.57 10.73
CA GLU A 207 -15.97 0.45 9.94
C GLU A 207 -15.48 -0.16 8.61
N GLU A 208 -14.94 -1.38 8.65
CA GLU A 208 -14.50 -2.09 7.45
C GLU A 208 -15.66 -2.48 6.54
N ARG A 209 -16.75 -3.02 7.09
CA ARG A 209 -17.97 -3.31 6.31
C ARG A 209 -18.54 -2.06 5.64
N THR A 210 -18.59 -0.95 6.37
CA THR A 210 -19.07 0.34 5.86
C THR A 210 -18.18 0.83 4.72
N PHE A 211 -16.86 0.74 4.89
CA PHE A 211 -15.90 1.10 3.86
C PHE A 211 -16.06 0.25 2.60
N VAL A 212 -16.11 -1.07 2.74
CA VAL A 212 -16.28 -2.01 1.62
C VAL A 212 -17.56 -1.73 0.86
N LYS A 213 -18.68 -1.54 1.57
CA LYS A 213 -19.97 -1.21 0.95
C LYS A 213 -19.91 0.09 0.15
N SER A 214 -19.28 1.13 0.71
CA SER A 214 -19.12 2.43 0.04
C SER A 214 -18.24 2.31 -1.21
N ALA A 215 -17.16 1.52 -1.15
CA ALA A 215 -16.31 1.22 -2.29
C ALA A 215 -17.05 0.43 -3.38
N GLU A 216 -17.85 -0.56 -3.00
CA GLU A 216 -18.67 -1.33 -3.94
C GLU A 216 -19.70 -0.45 -4.66
N GLU A 217 -20.40 0.40 -3.92
CA GLU A 217 -21.32 1.41 -4.46
C GLU A 217 -20.62 2.34 -5.45
N PHE A 218 -19.46 2.91 -5.06
CA PHE A 218 -18.66 3.76 -5.93
C PHE A 218 -18.28 3.08 -7.25
N PHE A 219 -17.78 1.84 -7.18
CA PHE A 219 -17.38 1.10 -8.37
C PHE A 219 -18.54 0.72 -9.29
N ARG A 220 -19.70 0.40 -8.70
CA ARG A 220 -20.93 0.10 -9.43
C ARG A 220 -21.51 1.35 -10.09
N ASP A 221 -21.68 2.43 -9.34
CA ASP A 221 -22.51 3.57 -9.74
C ASP A 221 -21.69 4.70 -10.37
N GLY A 222 -20.39 4.80 -10.07
CA GLY A 222 -19.50 5.86 -10.55
C GLY A 222 -19.45 7.07 -9.62
N VAL A 223 -19.15 8.23 -10.20
CA VAL A 223 -19.21 9.56 -9.55
C VAL A 223 -20.49 10.28 -9.96
#